data_AF-A0A349Y754-F1
#
_entry.id   AF-A0A349Y754-F1
#
_cell.length_a   1.000
_cell.length_b   1.000
_cell.length_c   1.000
_cell.angle_alpha   90.00
_cell.angle_beta   90.00
_cell.angle_gamma   90.00
#
_symmetry.space_group_name_H-M   'P 1'
#
loop_
_entity.id
_entity.type
_entity.pdbx_description
1 polymer ?
#
loop_
_entity_poly.entity_id
_entity_poly.type
_entity_poly.pdbx_seq_one_letter_code
_entity_poly.pdbx_strand_id
1 'polypeptide(L)' 'GFQSGHYRMADRSKAFCLITDSSRVLHLPLREASAVVISPDRPRVLLDALKALAARPGAH' A
#
# COMPACT_ATOMS: atom_id res chain seq x y z
N GLY A 1 -16.65 0.85 -4.33
CA GLY A 1 -16.76 2.30 -4.58
C GLY A 1 -15.36 2.89 -4.59
N PHE A 2 -15.15 4.00 -5.31
CA PHE A 2 -13.85 4.66 -5.40
C PHE A 2 -13.50 5.43 -4.12
N GLN A 3 -12.29 5.26 -3.58
CA GLN A 3 -11.77 6.01 -2.44
C GLN A 3 -10.36 6.50 -2.75
N SER A 4 -10.14 7.81 -2.69
CA SER A 4 -8.82 8.41 -2.90
C SER A 4 -8.56 9.53 -1.91
N GLY A 5 -7.41 9.50 -1.24
CA GLY A 5 -6.98 10.58 -0.34
C GLY A 5 -6.34 10.08 0.96
N HIS A 6 -6.16 11.00 1.90
CA HIS A 6 -5.58 10.70 3.21
C HIS A 6 -6.67 10.37 4.23
N TYR A 7 -6.53 9.23 4.91
CA TYR A 7 -7.46 8.73 5.91
C TYR A 7 -6.74 8.48 7.24
N ARG A 8 -7.50 8.54 8.35
CA ARG A 8 -7.07 7.95 9.63
C ARG A 8 -7.60 6.52 9.70
N MET A 9 -6.73 5.58 10.01
CA MET A 9 -7.07 4.18 10.26
C MET A 9 -7.56 3.98 11.70
N ALA A 10 -8.15 2.81 11.99
CA ALA A 10 -8.68 2.49 13.32
C ALA A 10 -7.61 2.51 14.43
N ASP A 11 -6.36 2.17 14.08
CA ASP A 11 -5.19 2.23 14.96
C ASP A 11 -4.58 3.65 15.07
N ARG A 12 -5.27 4.68 14.53
CA ARG A 12 -4.84 6.09 14.46
C ARG A 12 -3.67 6.35 13.51
N SER A 13 -3.21 5.35 12.76
CA SER A 13 -2.19 5.54 11.71
C SER A 13 -2.74 6.37 10.54
N LYS A 14 -1.85 6.99 9.77
CA LYS A 14 -2.20 7.73 8.55
C LYS A 14 -2.12 6.81 7.35
N ALA A 15 -3.15 6.77 6.52
CA ALA A 15 -3.12 6.02 5.27
C ALA A 15 -3.39 6.93 4.07
N PHE A 16 -2.63 6.77 2.99
CA PHE A 16 -3.05 7.23 1.67
C PHE A 16 -3.79 6.09 0.97
N CYS A 17 -5.05 6.30 0.63
CA CYS A 17 -5.88 5.32 -0.06
C CYS A 17 -6.01 5.70 -1.54
N LEU A 18 -5.92 4.71 -2.41
CA LEU A 18 -6.32 4.75 -3.82
C LEU A 18 -6.98 3.41 -4.16
N ILE A 19 -8.26 3.31 -3.86
CA ILE A 19 -9.05 2.08 -3.96
C ILE A 19 -10.08 2.28 -5.06
N THR A 20 -9.91 1.57 -6.16
CA THR A 20 -10.85 1.40 -7.27
C THR A 20 -11.67 0.11 -7.13
N ASP A 21 -11.11 -0.92 -6.48
CA ASP A 21 -11.73 -2.22 -6.25
C ASP A 21 -11.32 -2.79 -4.88
N SER A 22 -12.29 -2.91 -3.97
CA SER A 22 -12.06 -3.37 -2.59
C SER A 22 -11.73 -4.86 -2.47
N SER A 23 -11.92 -5.65 -3.53
CA SER A 23 -11.57 -7.08 -3.53
C SER A 23 -10.08 -7.35 -3.76
N ARG A 24 -9.33 -6.36 -4.26
CA ARG A 24 -7.92 -6.49 -4.69
C ARG A 24 -7.03 -5.43 -4.06
N VAL A 25 -7.08 -5.30 -2.74
CA VAL A 25 -6.32 -4.29 -2.01
C VAL A 25 -4.96 -4.81 -1.57
N LEU A 26 -3.92 -3.99 -1.77
CA LEU A 26 -2.59 -4.16 -1.19
C LEU A 26 -2.38 -3.08 -0.12
N HIS A 27 -2.11 -3.51 1.10
CA HIS A 27 -1.76 -2.66 2.23
C HIS A 27 -0.24 -2.66 2.43
N LEU A 28 0.38 -1.50 2.22
CA LEU A 28 1.83 -1.31 2.34
C LEU A 28 2.09 -0.45 3.59
N PRO A 29 2.60 -1.02 4.70
CA PRO A 29 3.04 -0.24 5.83
C PRO A 29 4.34 0.50 5.51
N LEU A 30 4.41 1.77 5.88
CA LEU A 30 5.59 2.62 5.78
C LEU A 30 6.17 2.86 7.19
N ARG A 31 7.30 3.54 7.23
CA ARG A 31 7.87 4.05 8.49
C ARG A 31 6.93 5.09 9.13
N GLU A 32 7.10 5.33 10.43
CA GLU A 32 6.36 6.35 11.19
C GLU A 32 4.84 6.16 11.26
N ALA A 33 4.37 4.92 11.42
CA ALA A 33 2.93 4.61 11.54
C ALA A 33 2.10 5.22 10.40
N SER A 34 2.60 5.08 9.17
CA SER A 34 1.90 5.48 7.95
C SER A 34 1.73 4.29 7.00
N ALA A 35 0.76 4.37 6.09
CA ALA A 35 0.44 3.31 5.15
C ALA A 35 0.04 3.84 3.77
N VAL A 36 0.23 3.02 2.74
CA VAL A 36 -0.34 3.21 1.41
C VAL A 36 -1.25 2.02 1.12
N VAL A 37 -2.49 2.31 0.75
CA VAL A 37 -3.54 1.32 0.51
C VAL A 37 -4.04 1.49 -0.92
N ILE A 38 -3.69 0.54 -1.80
CA ILE A 38 -3.95 0.66 -3.23
C ILE A 38 -4.65 -0.59 -3.76
N SER A 39 -5.49 -0.46 -4.78
CA SER A 39 -6.06 -1.61 -5.50
C SER A 39 -5.54 -1.72 -6.95
N PRO A 40 -4.29 -2.16 -7.15
CA PRO A 40 -3.74 -2.37 -8.49
C PRO A 40 -4.42 -3.56 -9.16
N ASP A 41 -4.38 -3.60 -10.50
CA ASP A 41 -4.98 -4.70 -11.28
C ASP A 41 -4.41 -6.08 -10.91
N ARG A 42 -3.08 -6.13 -10.67
CA ARG A 42 -2.33 -7.33 -10.28
C ARG A 42 -1.59 -7.12 -8.96
N PRO A 43 -2.27 -7.21 -7.79
CA PRO A 43 -1.67 -6.88 -6.48
C PRO A 43 -0.51 -7.80 -6.12
N ARG A 44 -0.55 -9.08 -6.53
CA ARG A 44 0.52 -10.03 -6.26
C ARG A 44 1.80 -9.70 -7.01
N VAL A 45 1.70 -9.39 -8.30
CA VAL A 45 2.83 -9.01 -9.15
C VAL A 45 3.55 -7.77 -8.60
N LEU A 46 2.78 -6.76 -8.18
CA LEU A 46 3.35 -5.57 -7.56
C LEU A 46 4.07 -5.89 -6.24
N LEU A 47 3.45 -6.69 -5.37
CA LEU A 47 4.06 -7.09 -4.11
C LEU A 47 5.38 -7.86 -4.32
N ASP A 48 5.43 -8.79 -5.27
CA ASP A 48 6.65 -9.53 -5.58
C ASP A 48 7.76 -8.62 -6.13
N ALA A 49 7.41 -7.65 -6.99
CA ALA A 49 8.37 -6.66 -7.46
C ALA A 49 8.93 -5.78 -6.32
N LEU A 50 8.07 -5.35 -5.39
CA LEU A 50 8.49 -4.58 -4.21
C LEU A 50 9.44 -5.39 -3.31
N LYS A 51 9.15 -6.68 -3.09
CA LYS A 51 10.03 -7.57 -2.34
C LYS A 51 11.39 -7.76 -3.02
N ALA A 52 11.40 -7.94 -4.35
CA ALA A 52 12.63 -8.08 -5.12
C ALA A 52 13.51 -6.81 -5.05
N LEU A 53 12.89 -5.63 -5.05
CA LEU A 53 13.58 -4.36 -4.85
C LEU A 53 14.16 -4.23 -3.44
N ALA A 54 13.39 -4.59 -2.41
CA ALA A 54 13.83 -4.54 -1.01
C ALA A 54 14.96 -5.54 -0.70
N ALA A 55 15.04 -6.67 -1.41
CA ALA A 55 16.11 -7.65 -1.27
C ALA A 55 17.45 -7.22 -1.89
N ARG A 56 17.48 -6.09 -2.62
CA ARG A 56 18.71 -5.56 -3.23
C ARG A 56 19.48 -4.71 -2.22
N PRO A 57 20.77 -5.01 -1.94
CA PRO A 57 21.58 -4.18 -1.05
C PRO A 57 21.74 -2.77 -1.66
N GLY A 58 21.40 -1.74 -0.88
CA GLY A 58 21.51 -0.32 -1.28
C GLY A 58 20.20 0.39 -1.62
N ALA A 59 19.04 -0.27 -1.53
CA ALA A 59 17.74 0.39 -1.69
C ALA A 59 17.26 1.03 -0.37
N HIS A 60 17.87 2.15 0.04
CA HIS A 60 17.35 3.04 1.08
C HIS A 60 17.50 4.49 0.67
#